data_AF-A0A841BUI8-F1
#
_entry.id   AF-A0A841BUI8-F1
#
_cell.length_a   1.000
_cell.length_b   1.000
_cell.length_c   1.000
_cell.angle_alpha   90.00
_cell.angle_beta   90.00
_cell.angle_gamma   90.00
#
_symmetry.space_group_name_H-M   'P 1'
#
loop_
_entity.id
_entity.type
_entity.pdbx_description
1 polymer ?
#
loop_
_entity_poly.entity_id
_entity_poly.type
_entity_poly.pdbx_seq_one_letter_code
_entity_poly.pdbx_strand_id
1 'polypeptide(L)'
;MEVIRALELALALIALVTLPCAIAAVICADEAIEAFRASVRRRRERWSEQRVLGRLERSFGQPRQSFPPVSQLLAMVSASSSSADDTSPGGWHAIPAALRSSASGLLRVLPGARSAPVAEPEPEPEVVALPFEQVAEEIRRLRAERLAIGARDDERRSPVDHAYDLRLREACRALGITEHLAELDDIDHEIEIVRIEGELIDAGMRIR
;
A
#
# COMPACT_ATOMS: atom_id res chain seq x y z
N MET A 1 -34.04 -33.91 -52.25
CA MET A 1 -35.04 -33.29 -51.36
C MET A 1 -34.99 -33.85 -49.94
N GLU A 2 -34.86 -35.17 -49.75
CA GLU A 2 -34.80 -35.74 -48.39
C GLU A 2 -33.55 -35.33 -47.60
N VAL A 3 -32.38 -35.29 -48.25
CA VAL A 3 -31.12 -34.84 -47.62
C VAL A 3 -31.22 -33.41 -47.09
N ILE A 4 -31.92 -32.53 -47.82
CA ILE A 4 -32.13 -31.13 -47.41
C ILE A 4 -32.99 -31.06 -46.15
N ARG A 5 -34.12 -31.80 -46.12
CA ARG A 5 -35.00 -31.87 -44.95
C ARG A 5 -34.30 -32.47 -43.73
N ALA A 6 -33.48 -33.50 -43.93
CA ALA A 6 -32.69 -34.09 -42.86
C ALA A 6 -31.68 -33.07 -42.28
N LEU A 7 -31.06 -32.25 -43.14
CA LEU A 7 -30.12 -31.22 -42.72
C LEU A 7 -30.82 -30.07 -41.98
N GLU A 8 -31.99 -29.64 -42.45
CA GLU A 8 -32.84 -28.65 -41.75
C GLU A 8 -33.27 -29.13 -40.36
N LEU A 9 -33.71 -30.38 -40.24
CA LEU A 9 -34.07 -30.97 -38.95
C LEU A 9 -32.87 -31.09 -38.01
N ALA A 10 -31.71 -31.49 -38.53
CA ALA A 10 -30.48 -31.55 -37.73
C ALA A 10 -30.08 -30.16 -37.21
N LEU A 11 -30.15 -29.12 -38.06
CA LEU A 11 -29.86 -27.74 -37.66
C LEU A 11 -30.86 -27.23 -36.61
N ALA A 12 -32.16 -27.52 -36.78
CA ALA A 12 -33.20 -27.15 -35.84
C ALA A 12 -33.01 -27.83 -34.47
N LEU A 13 -32.63 -29.11 -34.45
CA LEU A 13 -32.33 -29.83 -33.21
C LEU A 13 -31.07 -29.30 -32.53
N ILE A 14 -30.01 -29.01 -33.29
CA ILE A 14 -28.81 -28.37 -32.75
C ILE A 14 -29.16 -27.03 -32.12
N ALA A 15 -29.89 -26.16 -32.84
CA ALA A 15 -30.31 -24.86 -32.33
C ALA A 15 -31.18 -24.97 -31.06
N LEU A 16 -32.09 -25.95 -31.02
CA LEU A 16 -32.95 -26.21 -29.86
C LEU A 16 -32.15 -26.63 -28.63
N VAL A 17 -31.06 -27.38 -28.82
CA VAL A 17 -30.19 -27.83 -27.73
C VAL A 17 -29.17 -26.76 -27.33
N THR A 18 -28.64 -25.97 -28.27
CA THR A 18 -27.61 -24.96 -27.97
C THR A 18 -28.18 -23.69 -27.36
N LEU A 19 -29.43 -23.31 -27.68
CA LEU A 19 -30.09 -22.12 -27.12
C LEU A 19 -30.14 -22.12 -25.57
N PRO A 20 -30.65 -23.17 -24.88
CA PRO A 20 -30.67 -23.17 -23.41
C PRO A 20 -29.26 -23.20 -22.79
N CYS A 21 -28.30 -23.87 -23.44
CA CYS A 21 -26.89 -23.85 -23.00
C CYS A 21 -26.29 -22.44 -23.11
N ALA A 22 -26.58 -21.70 -24.19
CA ALA A 22 -26.14 -20.33 -24.37
C ALA A 22 -26.77 -19.39 -23.34
N ILE A 23 -28.08 -19.54 -23.06
CA ILE A 23 -28.78 -18.78 -22.02
C ILE A 23 -28.16 -19.05 -20.64
N ALA A 24 -27.89 -20.31 -20.30
CA ALA A 24 -27.24 -20.66 -19.05
C ALA A 24 -25.83 -20.04 -18.94
N ALA A 25 -25.04 -20.06 -20.01
CA ALA A 25 -23.73 -19.43 -20.02
C ALA A 25 -23.79 -17.91 -19.78
N VAL A 26 -24.77 -17.22 -20.37
CA VAL A 26 -24.96 -15.76 -20.16
C VAL A 26 -25.37 -15.46 -18.72
N ILE A 27 -26.30 -16.23 -18.15
CA ILE A 27 -26.74 -16.05 -16.75
C ILE A 27 -25.60 -16.34 -15.78
N CYS A 28 -24.86 -17.43 -15.99
CA CYS A 28 -23.69 -17.76 -15.17
C CYS A 28 -22.59 -16.67 -15.27
N ALA A 29 -22.43 -16.02 -16.42
CA ALA A 29 -21.50 -14.91 -16.57
C ALA A 29 -21.94 -13.70 -15.73
N ASP A 30 -23.25 -13.41 -15.68
CA ASP A 30 -23.78 -12.29 -14.88
C ASP A 30 -23.61 -12.55 -13.37
N GLU A 31 -23.92 -13.76 -12.91
CA GLU A 31 -23.67 -14.15 -11.51
C GLU A 31 -22.18 -14.08 -11.14
N ALA A 32 -21.28 -14.47 -12.05
CA ALA A 32 -19.84 -14.36 -11.85
C ALA A 32 -19.41 -12.88 -11.74
N ILE A 33 -19.98 -12.00 -12.58
CA ILE A 33 -19.74 -10.56 -12.54
C ILE A 33 -20.25 -9.96 -11.22
N GLU A 34 -21.43 -10.36 -10.75
CA GLU A 34 -21.98 -9.89 -9.47
C GLU A 34 -21.20 -10.40 -8.27
N ALA A 35 -20.81 -11.68 -8.26
CA ALA A 35 -19.96 -12.27 -7.22
C ALA A 35 -18.59 -11.60 -7.17
N PHE A 36 -18.03 -11.28 -8.34
CA PHE A 36 -16.80 -10.51 -8.47
C PHE A 36 -16.96 -9.10 -7.89
N ARG A 37 -18.00 -8.36 -8.29
CA ARG A 37 -18.33 -7.03 -7.75
C ARG A 37 -18.51 -7.05 -6.23
N ALA A 38 -19.18 -8.06 -5.69
CA ALA A 38 -19.36 -8.24 -4.24
C ALA A 38 -18.03 -8.54 -3.52
N SER A 39 -17.15 -9.33 -4.14
CA SER A 39 -15.81 -9.62 -3.62
C SER A 39 -14.92 -8.37 -3.61
N VAL A 40 -14.98 -7.57 -4.67
CA VAL A 40 -14.28 -6.28 -4.76
C VAL A 40 -14.79 -5.31 -3.68
N ARG A 41 -16.11 -5.21 -3.45
CA ARG A 41 -16.68 -4.38 -2.37
C ARG A 41 -16.17 -4.80 -0.99
N ARG A 42 -16.23 -6.10 -0.67
CA ARG A 42 -15.72 -6.63 0.60
C ARG A 42 -14.23 -6.37 0.78
N ARG A 43 -13.47 -6.50 -0.31
CA ARG A 43 -12.03 -6.22 -0.29
C ARG A 43 -11.81 -4.73 -0.02
N ARG A 44 -12.49 -3.84 -0.75
CA ARG A 44 -12.46 -2.38 -0.55
C ARG A 44 -12.82 -1.96 0.87
N GLU A 45 -13.81 -2.59 1.50
CA GLU A 45 -14.18 -2.35 2.89
C GLU A 45 -13.03 -2.70 3.85
N ARG A 46 -12.45 -3.90 3.73
CA ARG A 46 -11.27 -4.30 4.51
C ARG A 46 -10.08 -3.35 4.33
N TRP A 47 -9.88 -2.84 3.12
CA TRP A 47 -8.83 -1.83 2.87
C TRP A 47 -9.16 -0.47 3.48
N SER A 48 -10.43 -0.07 3.52
CA SER A 48 -10.84 1.15 4.22
C SER A 48 -10.62 1.04 5.73
N GLU A 49 -10.86 -0.14 6.29
CA GLU A 49 -10.55 -0.45 7.69
C GLU A 49 -9.04 -0.37 7.92
N GLN A 50 -8.22 -0.88 7.01
CA GLN A 50 -6.76 -0.74 7.08
C GLN A 50 -6.30 0.72 7.03
N ARG A 51 -6.99 1.63 6.32
CA ARG A 51 -6.69 3.07 6.38
C ARG A 51 -6.99 3.69 7.74
N VAL A 52 -8.00 3.18 8.44
CA VAL A 52 -8.34 3.61 9.80
C VAL A 52 -7.33 3.02 10.77
N LEU A 53 -7.01 1.73 10.65
CA LEU A 53 -6.00 1.05 11.46
C LEU A 53 -4.62 1.67 11.29
N GLY A 54 -4.17 1.96 10.06
CA GLY A 54 -2.89 2.63 9.83
C GLY A 54 -2.84 4.07 10.34
N ARG A 55 -3.99 4.75 10.45
CA ARG A 55 -4.08 6.06 11.14
C ARG A 55 -4.01 5.90 12.66
N LEU A 56 -4.70 4.90 13.20
CA LEU A 56 -4.64 4.56 14.61
C LEU A 56 -3.23 4.15 15.00
N GLU A 57 -2.60 3.28 14.24
CA GLU A 57 -1.23 2.84 14.44
C GLU A 57 -0.24 3.99 14.33
N ARG A 58 -0.42 4.95 13.40
CA ARG A 58 0.38 6.19 13.41
C ARG A 58 0.13 7.07 14.63
N SER A 59 -1.09 7.10 15.17
CA SER A 59 -1.39 7.81 16.42
C SER A 59 -0.83 7.10 17.66
N PHE A 60 -0.71 5.77 17.64
CA PHE A 60 -0.12 4.97 18.72
C PHE A 60 1.41 4.87 18.63
N GLY A 61 1.94 4.84 17.41
CA GLY A 61 3.37 4.78 17.08
C GLY A 61 4.05 6.15 17.11
N GLN A 62 3.28 7.23 17.29
CA GLN A 62 3.83 8.48 17.76
C GLN A 62 4.45 8.17 19.13
N PRO A 63 5.79 8.19 19.27
CA PRO A 63 6.41 7.91 20.55
C PRO A 63 5.75 8.87 21.52
N ARG A 64 5.03 8.32 22.52
CA ARG A 64 4.42 9.09 23.60
C ARG A 64 5.43 10.17 23.91
N GLN A 65 5.10 11.44 23.58
CA GLN A 65 5.94 12.56 23.98
C GLN A 65 6.20 12.28 25.44
N SER A 66 7.46 11.95 25.76
CA SER A 66 7.81 11.47 27.08
C SER A 66 7.36 12.59 27.98
N PHE A 67 6.25 12.39 28.69
CA PHE A 67 5.88 13.30 29.74
C PHE A 67 7.13 13.40 30.58
N PRO A 68 7.65 14.61 30.83
CA PRO A 68 8.82 14.76 31.65
C PRO A 68 8.58 13.93 32.90
N PRO A 69 9.52 13.05 33.31
CA PRO A 69 9.33 12.19 34.46
C PRO A 69 8.82 13.07 35.61
N VAL A 70 7.87 12.59 36.43
CA VAL A 70 7.18 13.41 37.45
C VAL A 70 8.19 14.19 38.33
N SER A 71 9.42 13.70 38.46
CA SER A 71 10.56 14.39 39.05
C SER A 71 10.95 15.73 38.39
N GLN A 72 10.90 15.87 37.07
CA GLN A 72 11.13 17.12 36.34
C GLN A 72 9.97 18.11 36.51
N LEU A 73 8.72 17.63 36.59
CA LEU A 73 7.58 18.50 36.91
C LEU A 73 7.66 19.01 38.35
N LEU A 74 8.05 18.15 39.29
CA LEU A 74 8.32 18.54 40.68
C LEU A 74 9.49 19.53 40.77
N ALA A 75 10.54 19.37 39.97
CA ALA A 75 11.66 20.31 39.92
C ALA A 75 11.25 21.68 39.36
N MET A 76 10.40 21.73 38.33
CA MET A 76 9.87 22.98 37.79
C MET A 76 8.98 23.72 38.79
N VAL A 77 8.09 23.00 39.49
CA VAL A 77 7.26 23.57 40.55
C VAL A 77 8.10 24.08 41.72
N SER A 78 9.17 23.35 42.08
CA SER A 78 10.08 23.76 43.16
C SER A 78 10.93 24.98 42.79
N ALA A 79 11.30 25.13 41.52
CA ALA A 79 12.05 26.27 41.02
C ALA A 79 11.21 27.57 40.95
N SER A 80 9.89 27.46 40.77
CA SER A 80 8.99 28.63 40.83
C SER A 80 8.66 29.08 42.25
N SER A 81 8.82 28.21 43.26
CA SER A 81 8.57 28.57 44.67
C SER A 81 9.70 29.33 45.36
N SER A 82 10.86 29.54 44.72
CA SER A 82 12.01 30.23 45.34
C SER A 82 12.21 31.68 44.85
N SER A 83 11.19 32.32 44.28
CA SER A 83 11.24 33.70 43.76
C SER A 83 10.31 34.66 44.53
N ALA A 84 10.31 34.56 45.86
CA ALA A 84 9.81 35.62 46.74
C ALA A 84 10.81 35.79 47.89
N ASP A 85 11.10 37.05 48.23
CA ASP A 85 12.07 37.56 49.21
C ASP A 85 13.55 37.49 48.79
N ASP A 86 14.38 38.53 48.88
CA ASP A 86 14.22 39.90 49.38
C ASP A 86 15.40 40.73 48.85
N THR A 87 15.16 42.03 48.82
CA THR A 87 15.98 43.19 48.54
C THR A 87 17.48 43.08 48.90
N SER A 88 18.31 43.38 47.91
CA SER A 88 19.77 43.61 48.01
C SER A 88 20.10 44.77 48.98
N PRO A 89 21.33 44.85 49.55
CA PRO A 89 22.39 45.49 48.78
C PRO A 89 23.78 44.88 48.98
N GLY A 90 24.49 44.62 47.88
CA GLY A 90 25.96 44.64 47.86
C GLY A 90 26.60 43.40 47.25
N GLY A 91 27.23 43.56 46.09
CA GLY A 91 28.16 42.56 45.55
C GLY A 91 28.06 42.38 44.03
N TRP A 92 28.47 43.38 43.27
CA TRP A 92 28.85 43.14 41.87
C TRP A 92 30.17 42.38 41.90
N HIS A 93 30.17 41.08 41.56
CA HIS A 93 31.20 40.37 40.78
C HIS A 93 30.96 38.85 40.79
N ALA A 94 31.30 38.25 39.65
CA ALA A 94 31.61 36.83 39.42
C ALA A 94 30.49 35.92 38.91
N ILE A 95 30.48 35.77 37.59
CA ILE A 95 30.10 34.54 36.89
C ILE A 95 31.14 33.45 37.26
N PRO A 96 30.76 32.22 37.63
CA PRO A 96 31.62 31.07 37.45
C PRO A 96 31.21 30.27 36.22
N ALA A 97 32.04 30.35 35.19
CA ALA A 97 32.02 29.50 34.00
C ALA A 97 32.54 28.08 34.30
N ALA A 98 32.00 27.42 35.33
CA ALA A 98 32.50 26.14 35.83
C ALA A 98 31.39 25.09 35.97
N LEU A 99 30.77 24.71 34.85
CA LEU A 99 30.20 23.37 34.69
C LEU A 99 30.18 22.92 33.22
N ARG A 100 31.21 23.32 32.47
CA ARG A 100 31.67 22.59 31.28
C ARG A 100 32.71 21.57 31.74
N SER A 101 32.54 20.33 31.28
CA SER A 101 33.51 19.21 31.26
C SER A 101 33.48 18.18 32.41
N SER A 102 32.88 17.02 32.10
CA SER A 102 33.45 15.69 32.33
C SER A 102 32.65 14.72 31.44
N ALA A 103 33.09 14.46 30.20
CA ALA A 103 34.07 13.45 29.80
C ALA A 103 33.71 12.01 30.24
N SER A 104 33.27 11.23 29.25
CA SER A 104 33.78 9.87 28.99
C SER A 104 33.45 8.77 29.99
N GLY A 105 32.30 8.13 29.78
CA GLY A 105 31.96 6.79 30.29
C GLY A 105 31.59 5.84 29.15
N LEU A 106 32.38 5.81 28.07
CA LEU A 106 32.35 4.74 27.07
C LEU A 106 33.01 3.50 27.67
N LEU A 107 32.23 2.54 28.15
CA LEU A 107 32.70 1.17 28.27
C LEU A 107 31.57 0.21 27.91
N ARG A 108 31.69 -0.28 26.67
CA ARG A 108 31.09 -1.52 26.17
C ARG A 108 31.39 -2.66 27.16
N VAL A 109 30.34 -3.33 27.64
CA VAL A 109 30.41 -4.73 28.05
C VAL A 109 29.15 -5.43 27.50
N LEU A 110 29.36 -6.31 26.52
CA LEU A 110 28.45 -7.36 26.06
C LEU A 110 29.36 -8.50 25.59
N PRO A 111 28.92 -9.78 25.47
CA PRO A 111 27.69 -10.43 25.94
C PRO A 111 27.99 -11.79 26.64
N GLY A 112 27.07 -12.33 27.43
CA GLY A 112 27.35 -13.60 28.13
C GLY A 112 26.15 -14.24 28.81
N ALA A 113 25.09 -14.52 28.07
CA ALA A 113 24.06 -15.48 28.49
C ALA A 113 23.67 -16.33 27.29
N ARG A 114 24.30 -17.52 27.18
CA ARG A 114 23.86 -18.59 26.29
C ARG A 114 22.58 -19.16 26.86
N SER A 115 21.46 -18.84 26.23
CA SER A 115 20.25 -19.66 26.27
C SER A 115 20.04 -20.17 24.84
N ALA A 116 20.02 -21.50 24.70
CA ALA A 116 19.85 -22.17 23.42
C ALA A 116 18.51 -21.78 22.79
N PRO A 117 18.47 -21.35 21.50
CA PRO A 117 17.20 -21.10 20.84
C PRO A 117 16.54 -22.44 20.53
N VAL A 118 15.33 -22.62 21.05
CA VAL A 118 14.33 -23.49 20.43
C VAL A 118 14.24 -23.05 18.98
N ALA A 119 14.33 -24.00 18.04
CA ALA A 119 14.17 -23.75 16.62
C ALA A 119 12.76 -23.19 16.37
N GLU A 120 12.63 -21.87 16.44
CA GLU A 120 11.49 -21.15 15.92
C GLU A 120 11.46 -21.38 14.41
N PRO A 121 10.31 -21.73 13.82
CA PRO A 121 10.18 -21.80 12.38
C PRO A 121 10.62 -20.46 11.81
N GLU A 122 11.56 -20.47 10.87
CA GLU A 122 12.02 -19.25 10.22
C GLU A 122 10.77 -18.47 9.74
N PRO A 123 10.62 -17.19 10.11
CA PRO A 123 9.54 -16.39 9.57
C PRO A 123 9.77 -16.35 8.06
N GLU A 124 8.92 -17.06 7.31
CA GLU A 124 8.81 -16.81 5.87
C GLU A 124 8.74 -15.30 5.69
N PRO A 125 9.49 -14.73 4.72
CA PRO A 125 9.60 -13.29 4.58
C PRO A 125 8.19 -12.74 4.54
N GLU A 126 7.78 -12.09 5.63
CA GLU A 126 6.49 -11.46 5.76
C GLU A 126 6.51 -10.39 4.67
N VAL A 127 5.88 -10.71 3.53
CA VAL A 127 5.84 -9.82 2.38
C VAL A 127 5.05 -8.63 2.89
N VAL A 128 5.77 -7.61 3.35
CA VAL A 128 5.20 -6.34 3.78
C VAL A 128 4.59 -5.75 2.52
N ALA A 129 3.34 -6.11 2.26
CA ALA A 129 2.59 -5.58 1.16
C ALA A 129 2.56 -4.07 1.34
N LEU A 130 3.12 -3.33 0.38
CA LEU A 130 3.07 -1.89 0.44
C LEU A 130 1.60 -1.46 0.61
N PRO A 131 1.31 -0.50 1.50
CA PRO A 131 0.00 0.11 1.56
C PRO A 131 -0.41 0.58 0.18
N PHE A 132 -1.65 0.35 -0.17
CA PHE A 132 -2.18 0.61 -1.49
C PHE A 132 -2.06 2.08 -1.93
N GLU A 133 -2.02 3.01 -0.97
CA GLU A 133 -1.72 4.43 -1.23
C GLU A 133 -0.31 4.63 -1.79
N GLN A 134 0.67 3.88 -1.30
CA GLN A 134 2.03 3.94 -1.82
C GLN A 134 2.09 3.36 -3.23
N VAL A 135 1.38 2.27 -3.49
CA VAL A 135 1.24 1.71 -4.84
C VAL A 135 0.56 2.71 -5.78
N ALA A 136 -0.53 3.36 -5.35
CA ALA A 136 -1.23 4.37 -6.14
C ALA A 136 -0.37 5.63 -6.38
N GLU A 137 0.44 6.05 -5.41
CA GLU A 137 1.40 7.14 -5.57
C GLU A 137 2.50 6.76 -6.55
N GLU A 138 3.05 5.55 -6.44
CA GLU A 138 4.08 5.03 -7.34
C GLU A 138 3.57 4.96 -8.79
N ILE A 139 2.36 4.44 -8.99
CA ILE A 139 1.69 4.40 -10.30
C ILE A 139 1.52 5.83 -10.84
N ARG A 140 1.07 6.80 -10.02
CA ARG A 140 0.94 8.20 -10.46
C ARG A 140 2.30 8.82 -10.83
N ARG A 141 3.33 8.55 -10.04
CA ARG A 141 4.69 9.04 -10.30
C ARG A 141 5.21 8.50 -11.62
N LEU A 142 5.15 7.18 -11.82
CA LEU A 142 5.59 6.51 -13.04
C LEU A 142 4.78 6.96 -14.27
N ARG A 143 3.46 7.19 -14.12
CA ARG A 143 2.63 7.76 -15.18
C ARG A 143 3.10 9.17 -15.58
N ALA A 144 3.41 10.02 -14.61
CA ALA A 144 3.91 11.37 -14.88
C ALA A 144 5.28 11.33 -15.59
N GLU A 145 6.18 10.45 -15.13
CA GLU A 145 7.47 10.20 -15.76
C GLU A 145 7.30 9.69 -17.21
N ARG A 146 6.39 8.75 -17.44
CA ARG A 146 6.06 8.20 -18.76
C ARG A 146 5.57 9.28 -19.73
N LEU A 147 4.63 10.13 -19.30
CA LEU A 147 4.11 11.24 -20.10
C LEU A 147 5.19 12.30 -20.41
N ALA A 148 6.16 12.48 -19.51
CA ALA A 148 7.28 13.40 -19.76
C ALA A 148 8.29 12.85 -20.79
N ILE A 149 8.42 11.52 -20.89
CA ILE A 149 9.34 10.82 -21.81
C ILE A 149 8.72 10.63 -23.19
N GLY A 150 7.41 10.34 -23.27
CA GLY A 150 6.66 10.06 -24.52
C GLY A 150 6.58 11.23 -25.53
N ALA A 151 7.24 12.36 -25.26
CA ALA A 151 7.42 13.45 -26.21
C ALA A 151 8.79 13.44 -26.92
N ARG A 152 9.71 12.51 -26.57
CA ARG A 152 11.12 12.60 -26.99
C ARG A 152 11.73 11.36 -27.64
N ASP A 153 11.21 10.15 -27.41
CA ASP A 153 11.79 8.90 -27.94
C ASP A 153 10.71 7.90 -28.34
N ASP A 154 10.83 7.32 -29.53
CA ASP A 154 9.74 6.59 -30.21
C ASP A 154 10.00 5.08 -30.40
N GLU A 155 11.08 4.47 -29.87
CA GLU A 155 11.43 3.11 -30.36
C GLU A 155 12.04 2.09 -29.38
N ARG A 156 11.85 2.24 -28.07
CA ARG A 156 12.15 1.12 -27.13
C ARG A 156 11.31 1.23 -25.87
N ARG A 157 10.68 0.13 -25.41
CA ARG A 157 9.99 0.06 -24.10
C ARG A 157 10.88 0.70 -23.05
N SER A 158 10.48 1.86 -22.56
CA SER A 158 11.27 2.60 -21.58
C SER A 158 11.35 1.76 -20.30
N PRO A 159 12.45 1.82 -19.53
CA PRO A 159 12.48 1.26 -18.18
C PRO A 159 11.30 1.75 -17.33
N VAL A 160 10.80 2.97 -17.60
CA VAL A 160 9.62 3.54 -16.94
C VAL A 160 8.34 2.80 -17.34
N ASP A 161 8.16 2.42 -18.62
CA ASP A 161 7.00 1.63 -19.06
C ASP A 161 7.01 0.26 -18.37
N HIS A 162 8.16 -0.42 -18.33
CA HIS A 162 8.24 -1.71 -17.67
C HIS A 162 7.97 -1.63 -16.15
N ALA A 163 8.49 -0.60 -15.49
CA ALA A 163 8.21 -0.34 -14.08
C ALA A 163 6.73 -0.01 -13.85
N TYR A 164 6.11 0.73 -14.76
CA TYR A 164 4.68 1.04 -14.73
C TYR A 164 3.84 -0.23 -14.84
N ASP A 165 4.11 -1.07 -15.84
CA ASP A 165 3.41 -2.34 -16.05
C ASP A 165 3.55 -3.27 -14.84
N LEU A 166 4.76 -3.39 -14.29
CA LEU A 166 4.98 -4.22 -13.11
C LEU A 166 4.11 -3.76 -11.93
N ARG A 167 4.03 -2.45 -11.70
CA ARG A 167 3.20 -1.89 -10.62
C ARG A 167 1.71 -2.05 -10.88
N LEU A 168 1.26 -1.93 -12.14
CA LEU A 168 -0.12 -2.26 -12.50
C LEU A 168 -0.43 -3.73 -12.22
N ARG A 169 0.45 -4.66 -12.61
CA ARG A 169 0.25 -6.11 -12.36
C ARG A 169 0.22 -6.46 -10.88
N GLU A 170 1.09 -5.84 -10.09
CA GLU A 170 1.08 -6.00 -8.62
C GLU A 170 -0.25 -5.51 -8.01
N ALA A 171 -0.74 -4.34 -8.44
CA ALA A 171 -2.02 -3.82 -8.00
C ALA A 171 -3.19 -4.72 -8.42
N CYS A 172 -3.19 -5.20 -9.66
CA CYS A 172 -4.19 -6.13 -10.18
C CYS A 172 -4.19 -7.44 -9.39
N ARG A 173 -3.02 -8.03 -9.13
CA ARG A 173 -2.89 -9.26 -8.33
C ARG A 173 -3.40 -9.07 -6.90
N ALA A 174 -3.11 -7.93 -6.28
CA ALA A 174 -3.59 -7.61 -4.94
C ALA A 174 -5.12 -7.48 -4.88
N LEU A 175 -5.75 -7.02 -5.95
CA LEU A 175 -7.20 -6.87 -6.05
C LEU A 175 -7.92 -8.10 -6.61
N GLY A 176 -7.20 -8.97 -7.33
CA GLY A 176 -7.78 -10.09 -8.08
C GLY A 176 -8.35 -9.67 -9.43
N ILE A 177 -7.86 -8.57 -10.00
CA ILE A 177 -8.21 -8.13 -11.36
C ILE A 177 -7.41 -8.95 -12.37
N THR A 178 -8.08 -9.46 -13.39
CA THR A 178 -7.44 -10.16 -14.51
C THR A 178 -6.74 -9.15 -15.42
N GLU A 179 -5.52 -9.44 -15.85
CA GLU A 179 -4.69 -8.59 -16.71
C GLU A 179 -3.96 -9.42 -17.76
N HIS A 180 -3.70 -8.82 -18.92
CA HIS A 180 -3.04 -9.44 -20.07
C HIS A 180 -1.82 -8.61 -20.56
N LEU A 181 -1.22 -7.78 -19.71
CA LEU A 181 -0.14 -6.86 -20.09
C LEU A 181 1.11 -7.59 -20.61
N ALA A 182 1.32 -8.84 -20.22
CA ALA A 182 2.47 -9.63 -20.68
C ALA A 182 2.28 -10.26 -22.07
N GLU A 183 1.04 -10.37 -22.55
CA GLU A 183 0.67 -11.08 -23.79
C GLU A 183 0.40 -10.12 -24.95
N LEU A 184 0.14 -8.84 -24.64
CA LEU A 184 -0.24 -7.82 -25.60
C LEU A 184 0.94 -6.90 -25.95
N ASP A 185 0.98 -6.45 -27.20
CA ASP A 185 1.99 -5.52 -27.72
C ASP A 185 1.33 -4.27 -28.33
N ASP A 186 2.14 -3.23 -28.51
CA ASP A 186 1.79 -1.96 -29.14
C ASP A 186 0.44 -1.35 -28.65
N ILE A 187 -0.54 -1.26 -29.55
CA ILE A 187 -1.82 -0.61 -29.29
C ILE A 187 -2.68 -1.42 -28.32
N ASP A 188 -2.67 -2.75 -28.44
CA ASP A 188 -3.46 -3.61 -27.57
C ASP A 188 -2.96 -3.54 -26.12
N HIS A 189 -1.65 -3.38 -25.95
CA HIS A 189 -1.04 -3.11 -24.65
C HIS A 189 -1.54 -1.78 -24.05
N GLU A 190 -1.60 -0.70 -24.83
CA GLU A 190 -2.11 0.59 -24.35
C GLU A 190 -3.61 0.56 -24.03
N ILE A 191 -4.40 -0.17 -24.83
CA ILE A 191 -5.83 -0.38 -24.56
C ILE A 191 -6.01 -1.13 -23.24
N GLU A 192 -5.22 -2.18 -23.01
CA GLU A 192 -5.23 -2.96 -21.78
C GLU A 192 -4.82 -2.12 -20.56
N ILE A 193 -3.82 -1.24 -20.68
CA ILE A 193 -3.47 -0.28 -19.63
C ILE A 193 -4.68 0.59 -19.28
N VAL A 194 -5.37 1.16 -20.27
CA VAL A 194 -6.53 2.03 -20.01
C VAL A 194 -7.68 1.26 -19.34
N ARG A 195 -7.93 0.00 -19.74
CA ARG A 195 -8.91 -0.87 -19.10
C ARG A 195 -8.55 -1.11 -17.63
N ILE A 196 -7.31 -1.53 -17.37
CA ILE A 196 -6.80 -1.78 -16.02
C ILE A 196 -6.89 -0.53 -15.18
N GLU A 197 -6.47 0.63 -15.69
CA GLU A 197 -6.58 1.89 -14.97
C GLU A 197 -8.02 2.20 -14.57
N GLY A 198 -8.98 1.96 -15.47
CA GLY A 198 -10.41 2.07 -15.18
C GLY A 198 -10.83 1.16 -14.03
N GLU A 199 -10.46 -0.11 -14.08
CA GLU A 199 -10.81 -1.10 -13.04
C GLU A 199 -10.15 -0.80 -11.69
N LEU A 200 -8.92 -0.30 -11.69
CA LEU A 200 -8.23 0.18 -10.50
C LEU A 200 -8.97 1.40 -9.91
N ILE A 201 -9.41 2.36 -10.72
CA ILE A 201 -10.20 3.50 -10.26
C ILE A 201 -11.55 3.04 -9.69
N ASP A 202 -12.22 2.09 -10.33
CA ASP A 202 -13.49 1.52 -9.86
C ASP A 202 -13.33 0.74 -8.55
N ALA A 203 -12.19 0.07 -8.35
CA ALA A 203 -11.80 -0.53 -7.07
C ALA A 203 -11.48 0.52 -5.99
N GLY A 204 -11.35 1.79 -6.36
CA GLY A 204 -11.14 2.94 -5.49
C GLY A 204 -9.69 3.39 -5.38
N MET A 205 -8.79 3.00 -6.31
CA MET A 205 -7.46 3.59 -6.44
C MET A 205 -7.57 5.03 -6.93
N ARG A 206 -6.68 5.90 -6.45
CA ARG A 206 -6.50 7.24 -7.01
C ARG A 206 -5.21 7.26 -7.83
N ILE A 207 -5.31 6.88 -9.09
CA ILE A 207 -4.19 6.79 -10.03
C ILE A 207 -4.23 7.85 -11.16
N ARG A 208 -5.21 8.75 -11.09
CA ARG A 208 -5.35 9.95 -11.93
C ARG A 208 -5.25 11.19 -11.08
#